data_AF-A0AAD7IK00-F1
#
_entry.id   AF-A0AAD7IK00-F1
#
_cell.length_a   1.000
_cell.length_b   1.000
_cell.length_c   1.000
_cell.angle_alpha   90.00
_cell.angle_beta   90.00
_cell.angle_gamma   90.00
#
_symmetry.space_group_name_H-M   'P 1'
#
loop_
_entity.id
_entity.type
_entity.pdbx_description
1 polymer ?
#
loop_
_entity_poly.entity_id
_entity_poly.type
_entity_poly.pdbx_seq_one_letter_code
_entity_poly.pdbx_strand_id
1 'polypeptide(L)'
;MTYGATRNWNPSNSIAVPHLELEVQKTHADVFDASNEFYQDLDKTHWSSLVSLLRSSARSARQQDTNELKHHPHYVLPDPNSDTLSPPVSRGASKSDRGITHPVLRNYIISWTLRNEINETEIIDNDSSDTGSSGDTSTNQQSTKLTANATEALRMLLHHEIDVDAEEFPSFSWADGTYNADDIAKGLLRGPFVPCILRHLWTAPASALSRATRIPMRCNAQAHGTFKVVPEMIAYRVVQPIVFYPDWDVLDGHFNYEDFFNAIVELFKDPDGGTWAEETLLFLPESR
;
A
#
# COMPACT_ATOMS: atom_id res chain seq x y z
N MET A 1 -30.25 54.78 -63.88
CA MET A 1 -31.02 53.58 -64.24
C MET A 1 -31.75 53.11 -63.00
N THR A 2 -33.04 53.41 -62.93
CA THR A 2 -33.97 53.15 -61.84
C THR A 2 -34.96 52.09 -62.29
N TYR A 3 -35.11 51.01 -61.52
CA TYR A 3 -36.14 49.98 -61.60
C TYR A 3 -36.57 49.70 -60.15
N GLY A 4 -37.81 49.50 -59.73
CA GLY A 4 -39.10 49.37 -60.41
C GLY A 4 -40.07 48.63 -59.48
N ALA A 5 -41.15 49.30 -59.09
CA ALA A 5 -42.50 48.87 -58.68
C ALA A 5 -42.80 47.60 -57.81
N THR A 6 -43.50 47.91 -56.71
CA THR A 6 -44.49 47.21 -55.86
C THR A 6 -45.35 46.05 -56.39
N ARG A 7 -45.72 45.12 -55.48
CA ARG A 7 -47.03 44.44 -55.45
C ARG A 7 -47.57 44.28 -54.02
N ASN A 8 -48.84 44.66 -53.87
CA ASN A 8 -49.68 44.65 -52.67
C ASN A 8 -50.13 43.24 -52.25
N TRP A 9 -50.40 43.04 -50.95
CA TRP A 9 -51.26 41.96 -50.47
C TRP A 9 -52.27 42.47 -49.43
N ASN A 10 -53.53 42.01 -49.58
CA ASN A 10 -54.77 42.47 -48.94
C ASN A 10 -55.27 41.38 -47.96
N PRO A 11 -55.66 41.71 -46.71
CA PRO A 11 -55.92 40.73 -45.67
C PRO A 11 -57.38 40.29 -45.72
N SER A 12 -57.70 39.23 -46.46
CA SER A 12 -59.03 38.62 -46.44
C SER A 12 -58.97 37.16 -46.90
N ASN A 13 -58.50 36.27 -46.03
CA ASN A 13 -58.89 34.86 -46.03
C ASN A 13 -58.63 34.28 -44.64
N SER A 14 -59.63 34.46 -43.77
CA SER A 14 -59.73 33.79 -42.48
C SER A 14 -60.23 32.37 -42.71
N ILE A 15 -59.42 31.38 -42.33
CA ILE A 15 -59.85 30.00 -42.10
C ILE A 15 -59.69 29.78 -40.59
N ALA A 16 -60.78 29.38 -39.94
CA ALA A 16 -60.90 29.23 -38.49
C ALA A 16 -59.95 28.16 -37.93
N VAL A 17 -59.28 28.49 -36.82
CA VAL A 17 -58.50 27.55 -35.99
C VAL A 17 -59.35 27.23 -34.73
N PRO A 18 -59.44 25.96 -34.28
CA PRO A 18 -60.32 25.58 -33.18
C PRO A 18 -59.79 26.10 -31.83
N HIS A 19 -60.72 26.37 -30.92
CA HIS A 19 -60.49 26.66 -29.51
C HIS A 19 -59.45 25.72 -28.89
N LEU A 20 -58.28 26.26 -28.51
CA LEU A 20 -57.45 25.68 -27.47
C LEU A 20 -57.79 26.38 -26.16
N GLU A 21 -58.17 25.59 -25.16
CA GLU A 21 -58.31 26.02 -23.77
C GLU A 21 -57.01 26.67 -23.30
N LEU A 22 -57.15 27.79 -22.60
CA LEU A 22 -56.07 28.53 -21.99
C LEU A 22 -55.37 27.66 -20.94
N GLU A 23 -54.19 27.15 -21.29
CA GLU A 23 -53.28 26.56 -20.33
C GLU A 23 -52.85 27.64 -19.32
N VAL A 24 -53.15 27.39 -18.05
CA VAL A 24 -52.81 28.24 -16.91
C VAL A 24 -51.31 28.52 -16.94
N GLN A 25 -50.93 29.80 -17.09
CA GLN A 25 -49.55 30.24 -16.93
C GLN A 25 -49.10 29.89 -15.50
N LYS A 26 -48.18 28.92 -15.38
CA LYS A 26 -47.50 28.62 -14.10
C LYS A 26 -46.89 29.91 -13.57
N THR A 27 -47.14 30.20 -12.29
CA THR A 27 -46.58 31.40 -11.68
C THR A 27 -45.06 31.22 -11.51
N HIS A 28 -44.34 32.34 -11.46
CA HIS A 28 -42.88 32.37 -11.35
C HIS A 28 -42.35 31.60 -10.11
N ALA A 29 -43.19 31.39 -9.09
CA ALA A 29 -42.91 30.59 -7.90
C ALA A 29 -42.91 29.08 -8.18
N ASP A 30 -43.86 28.59 -8.98
CA ASP A 30 -44.00 27.15 -9.30
C ASP A 30 -42.85 26.65 -10.19
N VAL A 31 -42.32 27.52 -11.06
CA VAL A 31 -41.13 27.23 -11.87
C VAL A 31 -39.86 27.21 -11.00
N PHE A 32 -39.80 28.09 -10.00
CA PHE A 32 -38.65 28.15 -9.08
C PHE A 32 -38.62 26.91 -8.17
N ASP A 33 -39.75 26.47 -7.62
CA ASP A 33 -39.82 25.27 -6.77
C ASP A 33 -39.51 23.97 -7.55
N ALA A 34 -40.07 23.79 -8.74
CA ALA A 34 -39.76 22.64 -9.60
C ALA A 34 -38.30 22.62 -10.06
N SER A 35 -37.71 23.80 -10.28
CA SER A 35 -36.26 23.90 -10.54
C SER A 35 -35.45 23.54 -9.31
N ASN A 36 -35.88 23.96 -8.11
CA ASN A 36 -35.16 23.71 -6.87
C ASN A 36 -35.21 22.21 -6.46
N GLU A 37 -36.33 21.53 -6.65
CA GLU A 37 -36.42 20.06 -6.49
C GLU A 37 -35.57 19.32 -7.54
N PHE A 38 -35.62 19.73 -8.81
CA PHE A 38 -34.83 19.12 -9.88
C PHE A 38 -33.31 19.33 -9.68
N TYR A 39 -32.88 20.52 -9.24
CA TYR A 39 -31.48 20.80 -8.93
C TYR A 39 -31.01 20.09 -7.65
N GLN A 40 -31.87 19.93 -6.64
CA GLN A 40 -31.50 19.19 -5.42
C GLN A 40 -31.30 17.68 -5.66
N ASP A 41 -32.02 17.07 -6.61
CA ASP A 41 -31.85 15.67 -6.98
C ASP A 41 -30.73 15.44 -8.02
N LEU A 42 -30.54 16.35 -8.99
CA LEU A 42 -29.42 16.28 -9.92
C LEU A 42 -28.06 16.45 -9.25
N ASP A 43 -27.97 17.32 -8.24
CA ASP A 43 -26.69 17.60 -7.57
C ASP A 43 -26.26 16.42 -6.68
N LYS A 44 -27.20 15.83 -5.92
CA LYS A 44 -26.91 14.69 -5.04
C LYS A 44 -26.55 13.42 -5.80
N THR A 45 -27.26 13.10 -6.88
CA THR A 45 -27.06 11.85 -7.64
C THR A 45 -25.78 11.88 -8.50
N HIS A 46 -25.47 13.01 -9.15
CA HIS A 46 -24.21 13.15 -9.88
C HIS A 46 -23.02 13.24 -8.94
N TRP A 47 -23.14 13.95 -7.81
CA TRP A 47 -22.09 14.01 -6.80
C TRP A 47 -21.82 12.63 -6.19
N SER A 48 -22.86 11.88 -5.81
CA SER A 48 -22.68 10.51 -5.32
C SER A 48 -22.04 9.60 -6.36
N SER A 49 -22.41 9.77 -7.63
CA SER A 49 -21.83 9.00 -8.74
C SER A 49 -20.35 9.34 -8.95
N LEU A 50 -19.98 10.62 -8.90
CA LEU A 50 -18.59 11.07 -8.99
C LEU A 50 -17.76 10.56 -7.80
N VAL A 51 -18.27 10.69 -6.56
CA VAL A 51 -17.59 10.18 -5.37
C VAL A 51 -17.43 8.66 -5.43
N SER A 52 -18.46 7.94 -5.90
CA SER A 52 -18.38 6.50 -6.12
C SER A 52 -17.33 6.15 -7.17
N LEU A 53 -17.29 6.88 -8.29
CA LEU A 53 -16.28 6.70 -9.32
C LEU A 53 -14.87 6.92 -8.76
N LEU A 54 -14.63 8.04 -8.08
CA LEU A 54 -13.34 8.35 -7.45
C LEU A 54 -12.90 7.27 -6.46
N ARG A 55 -13.81 6.82 -5.58
CA ARG A 55 -13.54 5.73 -4.63
C ARG A 55 -13.21 4.42 -5.36
N SER A 56 -13.97 4.09 -6.40
CA SER A 56 -13.75 2.87 -7.18
C SER A 56 -12.42 2.90 -7.92
N SER A 57 -12.08 4.02 -8.57
CA SER A 57 -10.81 4.23 -9.26
C SER A 57 -9.63 4.19 -8.29
N ALA A 58 -9.74 4.84 -7.12
CA ALA A 58 -8.71 4.81 -6.10
C ALA A 58 -8.51 3.41 -5.52
N ARG A 59 -9.59 2.64 -5.32
CA ARG A 59 -9.52 1.23 -4.91
C ARG A 59 -8.85 0.38 -5.99
N SER A 60 -9.23 0.56 -7.26
CA SER A 60 -8.63 -0.17 -8.39
C SER A 60 -7.13 0.11 -8.53
N ALA A 61 -6.70 1.37 -8.42
CA ALA A 61 -5.29 1.73 -8.47
C ALA A 61 -4.49 1.07 -7.33
N ARG A 62 -4.97 1.18 -6.07
CA ARG A 62 -4.36 0.48 -4.93
C ARG A 62 -4.27 -1.01 -5.12
N GLN A 63 -5.35 -1.62 -5.61
CA GLN A 63 -5.41 -3.05 -5.85
C GLN A 63 -4.41 -3.50 -6.92
N GLN A 64 -4.22 -2.68 -7.97
CA GLN A 64 -3.20 -2.92 -8.98
C GLN A 64 -1.79 -2.83 -8.39
N ASP A 65 -1.46 -1.75 -7.67
CA ASP A 65 -0.16 -1.54 -7.06
C ASP A 65 0.24 -2.66 -6.08
N THR A 66 -0.75 -3.16 -5.34
CA THR A 66 -0.61 -4.29 -4.41
C THR A 66 -0.42 -5.60 -5.16
N ASN A 67 -1.20 -5.81 -6.23
CA ASN A 67 -1.12 -7.01 -7.05
C ASN A 67 0.22 -7.14 -7.78
N GLU A 68 0.87 -6.03 -8.13
CA GLU A 68 2.20 -6.07 -8.70
C GLU A 68 3.24 -6.50 -7.66
N LEU A 69 3.16 -5.94 -6.44
CA LEU A 69 4.11 -6.22 -5.36
C LEU A 69 4.07 -7.68 -4.89
N LYS A 70 2.90 -8.34 -4.91
CA LYS A 70 2.77 -9.73 -4.46
C LYS A 70 3.70 -10.69 -5.21
N HIS A 71 4.14 -10.35 -6.42
CA HIS A 71 5.05 -11.20 -7.19
C HIS A 71 6.53 -11.04 -6.81
N HIS A 72 6.85 -10.14 -5.87
CA HIS A 72 8.21 -9.80 -5.46
C HIS A 72 8.42 -9.89 -3.94
N PRO A 73 8.10 -11.03 -3.30
CA PRO A 73 8.26 -11.18 -1.85
C PRO A 73 9.73 -11.20 -1.40
N HIS A 74 10.70 -11.36 -2.31
CA HIS A 74 12.13 -11.32 -1.99
C HIS A 74 12.65 -9.91 -1.66
N TYR A 75 11.89 -8.84 -1.95
CA TYR A 75 12.33 -7.47 -1.64
C TYR A 75 12.53 -7.22 -0.15
N VAL A 76 11.90 -8.00 0.74
CA VAL A 76 12.07 -7.84 2.20
C VAL A 76 13.38 -8.43 2.71
N LEU A 77 14.08 -9.23 1.89
CA LEU A 77 15.28 -9.92 2.32
C LEU A 77 16.47 -8.96 2.47
N PRO A 78 17.49 -9.30 3.28
CA PRO A 78 18.64 -8.44 3.53
C PRO A 78 19.39 -8.05 2.25
N ASP A 79 19.64 -9.03 1.36
CA ASP A 79 20.07 -8.78 -0.01
C ASP A 79 19.03 -9.31 -1.00
N PRO A 80 18.10 -8.44 -1.47
CA PRO A 80 17.09 -8.81 -2.45
C PRO A 80 17.64 -9.31 -3.80
N ASN A 81 18.95 -9.16 -4.09
CA ASN A 81 19.55 -9.63 -5.34
C ASN A 81 20.00 -11.09 -5.26
N SER A 82 20.48 -11.54 -4.10
CA SER A 82 21.04 -12.88 -3.90
C SER A 82 20.15 -13.79 -3.08
N ASP A 83 19.43 -13.23 -2.11
CA ASP A 83 18.73 -14.02 -1.12
C ASP A 83 17.46 -14.62 -1.72
N THR A 84 17.13 -15.82 -1.26
CA THR A 84 15.97 -16.57 -1.74
C THR A 84 15.10 -17.00 -0.58
N LEU A 85 13.80 -17.09 -0.84
CA LEU A 85 12.83 -17.58 0.14
C LEU A 85 12.86 -19.10 0.21
N SER A 86 12.86 -19.62 1.43
CA SER A 86 12.66 -21.03 1.73
C SER A 86 11.45 -21.17 2.66
N PRO A 87 10.37 -21.86 2.25
CA PRO A 87 10.15 -22.45 0.93
C PRO A 87 10.00 -21.38 -0.18
N PRO A 88 10.23 -21.71 -1.46
CA PRO A 88 10.05 -20.75 -2.55
C PRO A 88 8.58 -20.36 -2.73
N VAL A 89 8.30 -19.06 -2.87
CA VAL A 89 6.95 -18.55 -3.13
C VAL A 89 6.73 -18.33 -4.62
N SER A 90 5.90 -19.18 -5.24
CA SER A 90 5.61 -19.11 -6.68
C SER A 90 4.63 -17.96 -7.03
N ARG A 91 4.58 -17.56 -8.31
CA ARG A 91 3.65 -16.51 -8.78
C ARG A 91 2.16 -16.88 -8.65
N GLY A 92 1.85 -18.17 -8.57
CA GLY A 92 0.49 -18.69 -8.36
C GLY A 92 0.23 -19.19 -6.94
N ALA A 93 1.18 -19.01 -6.02
CA ALA A 93 1.04 -19.40 -4.62
C ALA A 93 -0.17 -18.70 -3.99
N SER A 94 -0.87 -19.43 -3.14
CA SER A 94 -2.02 -18.92 -2.40
C SER A 94 -1.60 -17.77 -1.48
N LYS A 95 -2.55 -16.94 -1.05
CA LYS A 95 -2.27 -15.88 -0.07
C LYS A 95 -1.69 -16.47 1.24
N SER A 96 -2.17 -17.65 1.64
CA SER A 96 -1.70 -18.39 2.80
C SER A 96 -0.26 -18.90 2.70
N ASP A 97 0.38 -18.85 1.52
CA ASP A 97 1.79 -19.20 1.36
C ASP A 97 2.73 -18.01 1.61
N ARG A 98 2.20 -16.89 2.12
CA ARG A 98 2.90 -15.61 2.29
C ARG A 98 2.63 -15.02 3.67
N GLY A 99 3.40 -13.99 4.04
CA GLY A 99 3.19 -13.25 5.28
C GLY A 99 3.55 -14.06 6.53
N ILE A 100 2.69 -14.03 7.54
CA ILE A 100 2.98 -14.58 8.88
C ILE A 100 3.13 -16.10 8.84
N THR A 101 2.38 -16.76 7.98
CA THR A 101 2.46 -18.22 7.83
C THR A 101 3.79 -18.66 7.21
N HIS A 102 4.40 -17.82 6.37
CA HIS A 102 5.66 -18.13 5.72
C HIS A 102 6.84 -17.88 6.69
N PRO A 103 7.71 -18.88 6.96
CA PRO A 103 8.73 -18.80 8.01
C PRO A 103 9.73 -17.66 7.83
N VAL A 104 10.17 -17.40 6.60
CA VAL A 104 11.08 -16.27 6.32
C VAL A 104 10.36 -14.92 6.32
N LEU A 105 9.29 -14.76 5.54
CA LEU A 105 8.58 -13.47 5.41
C LEU A 105 8.02 -12.97 6.74
N ARG A 106 7.51 -13.87 7.60
CA ARG A 106 7.03 -13.54 8.94
C ARG A 106 8.02 -12.67 9.71
N ASN A 107 9.29 -13.07 9.72
CA ASN A 107 10.33 -12.37 10.48
C ASN A 107 10.48 -10.90 10.07
N TYR A 108 10.09 -10.54 8.85
CA TYR A 108 10.23 -9.18 8.31
C TYR A 108 8.99 -8.31 8.50
N ILE A 109 7.81 -8.91 8.64
CA ILE A 109 6.54 -8.16 8.75
C ILE A 109 6.07 -7.93 10.18
N ILE A 110 6.63 -8.65 11.15
CA ILE A 110 6.42 -8.43 12.59
C ILE A 110 7.45 -7.44 13.15
N SER A 111 7.23 -6.95 14.37
CA SER A 111 8.20 -6.07 15.04
C SER A 111 9.52 -6.77 15.35
N TRP A 112 10.58 -5.98 15.57
CA TRP A 112 11.90 -6.53 15.92
C TRP A 112 11.89 -7.28 17.25
N THR A 113 11.14 -6.78 18.24
CA THR A 113 10.98 -7.42 19.55
C THR A 113 10.41 -8.83 19.39
N LEU A 114 9.27 -8.94 18.70
CA LEU A 114 8.63 -10.24 18.47
C LEU A 114 9.48 -11.14 17.58
N ARG A 115 10.16 -10.59 16.56
CA ARG A 115 11.12 -11.33 15.73
C ARG A 115 12.20 -11.98 16.58
N ASN A 116 12.76 -11.28 17.55
CA ASN A 116 13.82 -11.84 18.41
C ASN A 116 13.26 -12.94 19.33
N GLU A 117 12.07 -12.73 19.88
CA GLU A 117 11.39 -13.71 20.74
C GLU A 117 11.11 -15.03 20.01
N ILE A 118 10.52 -15.00 18.81
CA ILE A 118 10.13 -16.23 18.10
C ILE A 118 11.32 -16.99 17.48
N ASN A 119 12.51 -16.38 17.42
CA ASN A 119 13.72 -16.98 16.86
C ASN A 119 14.76 -17.33 17.94
N GLU A 120 14.41 -17.22 19.23
CA GLU A 120 15.30 -17.59 20.33
C GLU A 120 15.60 -19.10 20.31
N THR A 121 16.88 -19.48 20.42
CA THR A 121 17.34 -20.88 20.36
C THR A 121 18.21 -21.25 21.56
N GLU A 122 18.13 -22.52 21.96
CA GLU A 122 18.95 -23.15 22.99
C GLU A 122 19.83 -24.26 22.40
N ILE A 123 21.01 -24.45 23.00
CA ILE A 123 21.97 -25.50 22.63
C ILE A 123 21.54 -26.81 23.30
N ILE A 124 21.45 -27.88 22.52
CA ILE A 124 21.17 -29.22 23.03
C ILE A 124 22.45 -30.04 22.97
N ASP A 125 22.88 -30.55 24.11
CA ASP A 125 23.92 -31.57 24.18
C ASP A 125 23.32 -32.92 23.78
N ASN A 126 23.86 -33.53 22.73
CA ASN A 126 23.49 -34.89 22.35
C ASN A 126 24.09 -35.85 23.40
N ASP A 127 23.24 -36.31 24.32
CA ASP A 127 23.64 -37.29 25.32
C ASP A 127 24.09 -38.56 24.58
N SER A 128 25.37 -38.87 24.71
CA SER A 128 26.03 -39.93 23.97
C SER A 128 25.66 -41.27 24.58
N SER A 129 24.48 -41.81 24.20
CA SER A 129 24.15 -43.20 24.56
C SER A 129 25.03 -44.13 23.72
N ASP A 130 26.07 -44.61 24.39
CA ASP A 130 27.08 -45.58 24.02
C ASP A 130 26.62 -46.67 23.01
N THR A 131 27.27 -46.72 21.84
CA THR A 131 27.61 -47.98 21.15
C THR A 131 28.67 -47.67 20.09
N GLY A 132 29.90 -48.04 20.39
CA GLY A 132 31.08 -47.62 19.63
C GLY A 132 31.12 -48.12 18.19
N SER A 133 31.76 -47.31 17.33
CA SER A 133 32.70 -47.81 16.32
C SER A 133 33.60 -46.68 15.83
N SER A 134 34.83 -47.04 15.55
CA SER A 134 35.99 -46.18 15.35
C SER A 134 35.96 -45.34 14.08
N GLY A 135 36.47 -44.11 14.20
CA GLY A 135 37.23 -43.42 13.17
C GLY A 135 36.43 -42.58 12.18
N ASP A 136 36.26 -41.29 12.45
CA ASP A 136 36.62 -40.20 11.54
C ASP A 136 36.37 -38.83 12.20
N THR A 137 37.08 -37.81 11.71
CA THR A 137 37.13 -36.44 12.26
C THR A 137 35.73 -35.81 12.35
N SER A 138 35.10 -35.91 13.52
CA SER A 138 33.81 -35.32 13.83
C SER A 138 33.93 -33.82 14.06
N THR A 139 33.45 -33.02 13.09
CA THR A 139 33.11 -31.62 13.34
C THR A 139 32.01 -31.60 14.40
N ASN A 140 32.27 -30.92 15.52
CA ASN A 140 31.36 -30.83 16.66
C ASN A 140 30.14 -29.97 16.26
N GLN A 141 29.13 -30.58 15.63
CA GLN A 141 27.88 -29.90 15.29
C GLN A 141 26.97 -29.89 16.51
N GLN A 142 27.08 -28.85 17.33
CA GLN A 142 26.08 -28.56 18.36
C GLN A 142 24.72 -28.38 17.68
N SER A 143 23.72 -29.17 18.09
CA SER A 143 22.35 -29.01 17.61
C SER A 143 21.65 -27.91 18.41
N THR A 144 20.94 -27.03 17.71
CA THR A 144 20.15 -25.94 18.32
C THR A 144 18.66 -26.20 18.09
N LYS A 145 17.84 -25.83 19.07
CA LYS A 145 16.37 -25.90 18.99
C LYS A 145 15.77 -24.59 19.46
N LEU A 146 14.60 -24.22 18.93
CA LEU A 146 13.82 -23.10 19.48
C LEU A 146 13.50 -23.33 20.95
N THR A 147 13.57 -22.26 21.75
CA THR A 147 13.17 -22.31 23.16
C THR A 147 11.68 -22.62 23.29
N ALA A 148 11.24 -23.08 24.47
CA ALA A 148 9.82 -23.29 24.75
C ALA A 148 9.02 -21.99 24.58
N ASN A 149 9.60 -20.86 25.01
CA ASN A 149 8.99 -19.53 24.86
C ASN A 149 8.86 -19.14 23.38
N ALA A 150 9.92 -19.29 22.59
CA ALA A 150 9.89 -19.00 21.15
C ALA A 150 8.84 -19.83 20.41
N THR A 151 8.73 -21.12 20.79
CA THR A 151 7.74 -22.03 20.22
C THR A 151 6.31 -21.60 20.57
N GLU A 152 6.07 -21.17 21.80
CA GLU A 152 4.75 -20.71 22.24
C GLU A 152 4.40 -19.35 21.62
N ALA A 153 5.32 -18.39 21.60
CA ALA A 153 5.11 -17.10 20.94
C ALA A 153 4.80 -17.27 19.45
N LEU A 154 5.49 -18.18 18.76
CA LEU A 154 5.18 -18.53 17.38
C LEU A 154 3.79 -19.14 17.23
N ARG A 155 3.38 -20.03 18.15
CA ARG A 155 2.03 -20.61 18.17
C ARG A 155 0.98 -19.51 18.34
N MET A 156 1.14 -18.65 19.33
CA MET A 156 0.22 -17.55 19.61
C MET A 156 0.10 -16.60 18.41
N LEU A 157 1.22 -16.25 17.77
CA LEU A 157 1.22 -15.42 16.56
C LEU A 157 0.47 -16.08 15.39
N LEU A 158 0.69 -17.38 15.14
CA LEU A 158 0.01 -18.11 14.07
C LEU A 158 -1.49 -18.32 14.32
N HIS A 159 -1.91 -18.28 15.59
CA HIS A 159 -3.31 -18.38 16.00
C HIS A 159 -3.99 -17.02 16.21
N HIS A 160 -3.31 -15.91 15.89
CA HIS A 160 -3.81 -14.55 16.09
C HIS A 160 -4.14 -14.24 17.56
N GLU A 161 -3.38 -14.81 18.50
CA GLU A 161 -3.46 -14.53 19.95
C GLU A 161 -2.49 -13.40 20.37
N ILE A 162 -1.52 -13.07 19.52
CA ILE A 162 -0.67 -11.88 19.63
C ILE A 162 -0.98 -10.98 18.45
N ASP A 163 -1.34 -9.74 18.76
CA ASP A 163 -1.60 -8.72 17.75
C ASP A 163 -0.30 -8.10 17.25
N VAL A 164 -0.24 -7.90 15.93
CA VAL A 164 0.75 -7.01 15.34
C VAL A 164 0.17 -5.61 15.45
N ASP A 165 0.72 -4.80 16.35
CA ASP A 165 0.26 -3.43 16.58
C ASP A 165 0.78 -2.48 15.48
N ALA A 166 -0.01 -1.46 15.15
CA ALA A 166 0.39 -0.32 14.32
C ALA A 166 1.39 0.61 15.03
N GLU A 167 1.49 0.55 16.36
CA GLU A 167 2.49 1.31 17.12
C GLU A 167 3.92 0.82 16.89
N GLU A 168 4.10 -0.47 16.55
CA GLU A 168 5.40 -1.05 16.26
C GLU A 168 5.64 -1.19 14.76
N PHE A 169 6.72 -0.60 14.28
CA PHE A 169 7.09 -0.74 12.87
C PHE A 169 7.51 -2.19 12.54
N PRO A 170 7.10 -2.72 11.38
CA PRO A 170 7.61 -3.99 10.87
C PRO A 170 9.13 -3.98 10.77
N SER A 171 9.76 -5.12 11.06
CA SER A 171 11.22 -5.21 11.16
C SER A 171 11.94 -4.92 9.83
N PHE A 172 11.27 -5.13 8.68
CA PHE A 172 11.79 -4.73 7.36
C PHE A 172 12.12 -3.23 7.25
N SER A 173 11.59 -2.41 8.17
CA SER A 173 11.81 -0.96 8.16
C SER A 173 13.28 -0.62 8.44
N TRP A 174 14.05 -1.55 9.01
CA TRP A 174 15.49 -1.44 9.22
C TRP A 174 16.24 -2.41 8.34
N ALA A 175 17.53 -2.14 8.13
CA ALA A 175 18.43 -3.15 7.59
C ALA A 175 18.67 -4.24 8.64
N ASP A 176 18.93 -5.46 8.18
CA ASP A 176 19.11 -6.59 9.09
C ASP A 176 20.27 -6.36 10.06
N GLY A 177 20.05 -6.60 11.35
CA GLY A 177 21.02 -6.36 12.42
C GLY A 177 21.29 -4.90 12.77
N THR A 178 20.56 -3.93 12.19
CA THR A 178 20.78 -2.50 12.48
C THR A 178 19.80 -1.89 13.48
N TYR A 179 18.76 -2.63 13.88
CA TYR A 179 17.78 -2.19 14.86
C TYR A 179 18.45 -1.96 16.23
N ASN A 180 18.12 -0.83 16.85
CA ASN A 180 18.59 -0.47 18.19
C ASN A 180 17.38 -0.10 19.07
N ALA A 181 17.16 -0.85 20.16
CA ALA A 181 16.08 -0.58 21.09
C ALA A 181 16.25 0.75 21.85
N ASP A 182 17.49 1.20 22.05
CA ASP A 182 17.79 2.47 22.72
C ASP A 182 17.64 3.68 21.78
N ASP A 183 17.61 3.45 20.46
CA ASP A 183 17.51 4.47 19.42
C ASP A 183 16.77 3.90 18.21
N ILE A 184 15.45 3.81 18.33
CA ILE A 184 14.56 3.21 17.33
C ILE A 184 14.59 3.98 16.00
N ALA A 185 14.76 5.30 16.05
CA ALA A 185 14.81 6.15 14.86
C ALA A 185 16.02 5.82 13.96
N LYS A 186 17.13 5.34 14.55
CA LYS A 186 18.33 4.99 13.80
C LYS A 186 18.05 3.92 12.76
N GLY A 187 18.19 4.29 11.48
CA GLY A 187 17.99 3.38 10.36
C GLY A 187 16.52 3.05 10.05
N LEU A 188 15.57 3.65 10.76
CA LEU A 188 14.14 3.49 10.50
C LEU A 188 13.79 3.96 9.08
N LEU A 189 13.00 3.15 8.37
CA LEU A 189 12.64 3.29 6.95
C LEU A 189 13.83 3.23 5.96
N ARG A 190 15.01 2.82 6.41
CA ARG A 190 16.22 2.66 5.58
C ARG A 190 16.58 1.19 5.30
N GLY A 191 15.72 0.25 5.68
CA GLY A 191 15.84 -1.15 5.26
C GLY A 191 15.74 -1.33 3.73
N PRO A 192 16.30 -2.39 3.14
CA PRO A 192 16.39 -2.59 1.68
C PRO A 192 15.03 -2.63 0.99
N PHE A 193 13.99 -2.98 1.74
CA PHE A 193 12.64 -3.12 1.22
C PHE A 193 12.00 -1.79 0.77
N VAL A 194 12.09 -0.74 1.61
CA VAL A 194 11.49 0.58 1.36
C VAL A 194 11.97 1.20 0.03
N PRO A 195 13.28 1.29 -0.28
CA PRO A 195 13.73 1.81 -1.56
C PRO A 195 13.37 0.87 -2.73
N CYS A 196 13.25 -0.45 -2.52
CA CYS A 196 12.81 -1.38 -3.57
C CYS A 196 11.36 -1.13 -3.98
N ILE A 197 10.44 -1.05 -3.01
CA ILE A 197 9.01 -0.89 -3.27
C ILE A 197 8.66 0.50 -3.82
N LEU A 198 9.41 1.54 -3.44
CA LEU A 198 9.28 2.89 -4.00
C LEU A 198 9.75 2.93 -5.46
N ARG A 199 10.92 2.35 -5.78
CA ARG A 199 11.41 2.26 -7.17
C ARG A 199 10.50 1.42 -8.04
N HIS A 200 9.99 0.31 -7.50
CA HIS A 200 9.03 -0.53 -8.21
C HIS A 200 7.79 0.28 -8.62
N LEU A 201 7.20 1.03 -7.67
CA LEU A 201 5.98 1.79 -7.91
C LEU A 201 6.21 3.00 -8.81
N TRP A 202 7.19 3.85 -8.49
CA TRP A 202 7.35 5.14 -9.14
C TRP A 202 8.13 5.06 -10.45
N THR A 203 9.02 4.09 -10.58
CA THR A 203 9.92 3.99 -11.73
C THR A 203 9.54 2.78 -12.60
N ALA A 204 9.84 1.57 -12.15
CA ALA A 204 9.45 0.30 -12.80
C ALA A 204 9.91 -0.90 -11.95
N PRO A 205 9.26 -2.07 -12.07
CA PRO A 205 9.71 -3.31 -11.44
C PRO A 205 11.18 -3.67 -11.73
N ALA A 206 11.63 -3.42 -12.96
CA ALA A 206 13.01 -3.67 -13.39
C ALA A 206 14.06 -2.81 -12.68
N SER A 207 13.66 -1.71 -12.05
CA SER A 207 14.53 -0.80 -11.29
C SER A 207 14.41 -0.98 -9.77
N ALA A 208 13.63 -1.94 -9.31
CA ALA A 208 13.40 -2.13 -7.89
C ALA A 208 14.68 -2.50 -7.14
N LEU A 209 15.53 -3.35 -7.73
CA LEU A 209 16.74 -3.85 -7.07
C LEU A 209 17.93 -2.92 -7.23
N SER A 210 18.15 -2.37 -8.43
CA SER A 210 19.23 -1.42 -8.72
C SER A 210 18.69 -0.07 -9.18
N ARG A 211 19.39 1.03 -8.86
CA ARG A 211 19.02 2.35 -9.35
C ARG A 211 19.11 2.34 -10.88
N ALA A 212 18.02 2.68 -11.56
CA ALA A 212 18.04 2.80 -13.01
C ALA A 212 19.01 3.91 -13.43
N THR A 213 19.81 3.64 -14.46
CA THR A 213 20.69 4.67 -15.07
C THR A 213 19.90 5.71 -15.86
N ARG A 214 18.66 5.40 -16.22
CA ARG A 214 17.73 6.29 -16.93
C ARG A 214 16.30 6.01 -16.50
N ILE A 215 15.51 7.06 -16.29
CA ILE A 215 14.08 6.96 -16.02
C ILE A 215 13.35 6.38 -17.25
N PRO A 216 12.53 5.33 -17.09
CA PRO A 216 11.66 4.85 -18.16
C PRO A 216 10.71 5.93 -18.66
N MET A 217 10.52 6.03 -19.98
CA MET A 217 9.72 7.07 -20.65
C MET A 217 8.20 7.02 -20.33
N ARG A 218 7.75 5.98 -19.63
CA ARG A 218 6.34 5.77 -19.23
C ARG A 218 6.27 5.21 -17.80
N CYS A 219 6.99 5.83 -16.87
CA CYS A 219 6.90 5.49 -15.45
C CYS A 219 5.85 6.33 -14.74
N ASN A 220 5.39 5.85 -13.57
CA ASN A 220 4.40 6.55 -12.74
C ASN A 220 4.92 7.93 -12.28
N ALA A 221 6.21 8.05 -11.95
CA ALA A 221 6.85 9.32 -11.62
C ALA A 221 6.67 10.37 -12.72
N GLN A 222 6.88 10.01 -13.99
CA GLN A 222 6.65 10.91 -15.13
C GLN A 222 5.16 11.18 -15.36
N ALA A 223 4.32 10.16 -15.26
CA ALA A 223 2.87 10.30 -15.45
C ALA A 223 2.24 11.26 -14.43
N HIS A 224 2.74 11.26 -13.20
CA HIS A 224 2.26 12.10 -12.10
C HIS A 224 3.12 13.36 -11.88
N GLY A 225 4.16 13.58 -12.69
CA GLY A 225 5.08 14.71 -12.51
C GLY A 225 5.79 14.75 -11.16
N THR A 226 5.98 13.59 -10.51
CA THR A 226 6.58 13.49 -9.18
C THR A 226 7.94 12.81 -9.23
N PHE A 227 8.99 13.57 -8.91
CA PHE A 227 10.38 13.10 -8.98
C PHE A 227 11.12 13.11 -7.64
N LYS A 228 10.47 13.65 -6.60
CA LYS A 228 10.97 13.71 -5.23
C LYS A 228 10.07 12.84 -4.37
N VAL A 229 10.67 11.95 -3.58
CA VAL A 229 9.95 11.16 -2.58
C VAL A 229 9.48 12.10 -1.47
N VAL A 230 8.20 11.99 -1.12
CA VAL A 230 7.59 12.71 0.01
C VAL A 230 7.09 11.71 1.06
N PRO A 231 6.94 12.11 2.34
CA PRO A 231 6.51 11.22 3.42
C PRO A 231 5.26 10.40 3.11
N GLU A 232 4.26 11.00 2.46
CA GLU A 232 3.01 10.35 2.09
C GLU A 232 3.21 9.20 1.09
N MET A 233 4.20 9.31 0.20
CA MET A 233 4.55 8.24 -0.73
C MET A 233 5.21 7.07 -0.01
N ILE A 234 6.03 7.37 1.00
CA ILE A 234 6.68 6.37 1.84
C ILE A 234 5.60 5.64 2.64
N ALA A 235 4.77 6.38 3.36
CA ALA A 235 3.66 5.85 4.14
C ALA A 235 2.74 4.99 3.28
N TYR A 236 2.26 5.50 2.14
CA TYR A 236 1.42 4.76 1.20
C TYR A 236 2.02 3.40 0.85
N ARG A 237 3.33 3.35 0.60
CA ARG A 237 3.99 2.14 0.12
C ARG A 237 4.47 1.23 1.24
N VAL A 238 4.74 1.71 2.44
CA VAL A 238 5.13 0.92 3.63
C VAL A 238 3.93 0.24 4.29
N VAL A 239 2.75 0.84 4.16
CA VAL A 239 1.46 0.27 4.62
C VAL A 239 1.03 -0.94 3.76
N GLN A 240 1.39 -0.97 2.48
CA GLN A 240 1.02 -2.04 1.53
C GLN A 240 1.73 -3.40 1.70
N PRO A 241 2.94 -3.51 2.22
CA PRO A 241 3.61 -4.78 2.51
C PRO A 241 2.94 -5.62 3.59
N ILE A 242 2.22 -4.97 4.50
CA ILE A 242 1.45 -5.62 5.55
C ILE A 242 0.37 -6.52 4.92
N VAL A 243 0.02 -6.27 3.65
CA VAL A 243 -0.83 -7.08 2.76
C VAL A 243 -0.27 -8.48 2.43
N PHE A 244 0.95 -8.83 2.87
CA PHE A 244 1.29 -10.25 2.91
C PHE A 244 0.44 -11.03 3.94
N TYR A 245 -0.39 -10.36 4.75
CA TYR A 245 -1.43 -10.98 5.55
C TYR A 245 -2.45 -11.74 4.67
N PRO A 246 -2.93 -12.91 5.12
CA PRO A 246 -3.89 -13.70 4.36
C PRO A 246 -5.22 -12.98 4.05
N ASP A 247 -5.67 -12.06 4.90
CA ASP A 247 -6.96 -11.36 4.79
C ASP A 247 -6.81 -9.83 4.80
N TRP A 248 -7.73 -9.14 4.11
CA TRP A 248 -7.91 -7.68 4.11
C TRP A 248 -9.30 -7.41 4.69
N ASP A 249 -9.39 -6.83 5.87
CA ASP A 249 -10.55 -6.11 6.35
C ASP A 249 -10.16 -4.70 6.82
N VAL A 250 -11.12 -3.79 6.90
CA VAL A 250 -10.91 -2.37 7.22
C VAL A 250 -10.37 -2.18 8.66
N LEU A 251 -10.64 -3.16 9.52
CA LEU A 251 -9.85 -3.52 10.71
C LEU A 251 -9.25 -4.90 10.42
N ASP A 252 -7.96 -5.01 10.13
CA ASP A 252 -7.29 -6.31 10.15
C ASP A 252 -7.01 -6.68 11.62
N GLY A 253 -8.08 -7.06 12.32
CA GLY A 253 -8.09 -7.19 13.77
C GLY A 253 -7.79 -5.84 14.44
N HIS A 254 -6.62 -5.71 15.05
CA HIS A 254 -6.18 -4.54 15.79
C HIS A 254 -5.30 -3.56 14.98
N PHE A 255 -4.89 -3.91 13.76
CA PHE A 255 -4.01 -3.07 12.95
C PHE A 255 -4.79 -1.99 12.18
N ASN A 256 -4.63 -0.72 12.55
CA ASN A 256 -5.23 0.39 11.84
C ASN A 256 -4.27 0.98 10.79
N TYR A 257 -4.56 0.71 9.52
CA TYR A 257 -3.78 1.21 8.38
C TYR A 257 -3.74 2.74 8.27
N GLU A 258 -4.81 3.44 8.65
CA GLU A 258 -4.86 4.89 8.64
C GLU A 258 -3.97 5.47 9.74
N ASP A 259 -4.03 4.89 10.95
CA ASP A 259 -3.18 5.31 12.06
C ASP A 259 -1.71 5.06 11.74
N PHE A 260 -1.37 3.89 11.16
CA PHE A 260 0.01 3.62 10.76
C PHE A 260 0.49 4.55 9.63
N PHE A 261 -0.35 4.82 8.65
CA PHE A 261 -0.04 5.80 7.60
C PHE A 261 0.25 7.18 8.22
N ASN A 262 -0.63 7.64 9.10
CA ASN A 262 -0.49 8.93 9.75
C ASN A 262 0.74 8.98 10.66
N ALA A 263 1.03 7.90 11.41
CA ALA A 263 2.22 7.78 12.24
C ALA A 263 3.52 7.95 11.42
N ILE A 264 3.60 7.32 10.24
CA ILE A 264 4.73 7.51 9.34
C ILE A 264 4.82 8.97 8.87
N VAL A 265 3.72 9.57 8.48
CA VAL A 265 3.73 10.96 7.98
C VAL A 265 4.12 11.95 9.08
N GLU A 266 3.59 11.78 10.29
CA GLU A 266 3.91 12.63 11.44
C GLU A 266 5.37 12.48 11.88
N LEU A 267 5.96 11.29 11.74
CA LEU A 267 7.39 11.08 12.00
C LEU A 267 8.30 11.99 11.17
N PHE A 268 7.91 12.35 9.94
CA PHE A 268 8.66 13.30 9.10
C PHE A 268 8.36 14.77 9.40
N LYS A 269 7.31 15.06 10.18
CA LYS A 269 6.93 16.42 10.59
C LYS A 269 7.46 16.79 11.98
N ASP A 270 7.91 15.81 12.76
CA ASP A 270 8.41 16.00 14.11
C ASP A 270 9.59 16.98 14.12
N PRO A 271 9.43 18.19 14.71
CA PRO A 271 10.50 19.17 14.80
C PRO A 271 11.65 18.71 15.70
N ASP A 272 11.39 17.78 16.63
CA ASP A 272 12.38 17.22 17.54
C ASP A 272 13.14 16.02 16.92
N GLY A 273 12.70 15.54 15.75
CA GLY A 273 13.30 14.43 15.00
C GLY A 273 14.69 14.72 14.41
N GLY A 274 15.27 15.90 14.66
CA GLY A 274 16.63 16.26 14.27
C GLY A 274 16.88 16.15 12.76
N THR A 275 18.04 15.61 12.37
CA THR A 275 18.42 15.41 10.95
C THR A 275 17.84 14.13 10.34
N TRP A 276 17.17 13.29 11.13
CA TRP A 276 16.72 11.97 10.68
C TRP A 276 15.82 12.06 9.45
N ALA A 277 14.83 12.97 9.45
CA ALA A 277 13.86 13.10 8.37
C ALA A 277 14.54 13.48 7.05
N GLU A 278 15.44 14.47 7.10
CA GLU A 278 16.20 14.93 5.94
C GLU A 278 17.12 13.84 5.38
N GLU A 279 17.86 13.17 6.27
CA GLU A 279 18.74 12.07 5.90
C GLU A 279 17.98 10.88 5.32
N THR A 280 16.80 10.53 5.87
CA THR A 280 15.97 9.44 5.37
C THR A 280 15.42 9.77 3.99
N LEU A 281 14.95 11.00 3.77
CA LEU A 281 14.52 11.44 2.43
C LEU A 281 15.68 11.46 1.42
N LEU A 282 16.90 11.79 1.85
CA LEU A 282 18.10 11.77 1.00
C LEU A 282 18.57 10.34 0.69
N PHE A 283 18.43 9.43 1.65
CA PHE A 283 18.73 8.00 1.47
C PHE A 283 17.80 7.36 0.44
N LEU A 284 16.51 7.73 0.47
CA LEU A 284 15.52 7.15 -0.40
C LEU A 284 15.70 7.59 -1.85
N PRO A 285 15.40 6.70 -2.81
CA PRO A 285 15.72 6.92 -4.20
C PRO A 285 14.93 8.10 -4.76
N GLU A 286 15.62 9.12 -5.25
CA GLU A 286 15.00 10.08 -6.17
C GLU A 286 14.51 9.33 -7.42
N SER A 287 13.32 9.68 -7.92
CA SER A 287 12.82 9.10 -9.18
C SER A 287 13.50 9.73 -10.41
N ARG A 288 14.70 10.33 -10.24
CA ARG A 288 15.49 11.03 -11.25
C ARG A 288 16.56 10.15 -11.90
#